data_AF-A0A958IQ55-F1
#
_entry.id   AF-A0A958IQ55-F1
#
_cell.length_a   1.000
_cell.length_b   1.000
_cell.length_c   1.000
_cell.angle_alpha   90.00
_cell.angle_beta   90.00
_cell.angle_gamma   90.00
#
_symmetry.space_group_name_H-M   'P 1'
#
loop_
_entity.id
_entity.type
_entity.pdbx_description
1 polymer ?
#
loop_
_entity_poly.entity_id
_entity_poly.type
_entity_poly.pdbx_seq_one_letter_code
_entity_poly.pdbx_strand_id
1 'polypeptide(L)' 'MTVLKLELPSEITLDEAKLFLMIKLYEVGKLSLGQAASLAGYSKTAFMELLGKYKVPVFDYPAADLEQEMNL' A
#
# COMPACT_ATOMS: atom_id res chain seq x y z
N MET A 1 5.36 11.16 18.39
CA MET A 1 4.15 10.73 17.65
C MET A 1 3.48 11.99 17.14
N THR A 2 3.19 12.06 15.84
CA THR A 2 2.52 13.21 15.23
C THR A 2 1.05 12.86 15.00
N VAL A 3 0.14 13.74 15.39
CA VAL A 3 -1.32 13.53 15.25
C VAL A 3 -1.82 14.38 14.08
N LEU A 4 -2.54 13.73 13.17
CA LEU A 4 -3.21 14.36 12.04
C LEU A 4 -4.73 14.35 12.30
N LYS A 5 -5.38 15.52 12.18
CA LYS A 5 -6.84 15.66 12.27
C LYS A 5 -7.38 16.04 10.90
N LEU A 6 -8.33 15.28 10.38
CA LEU A 6 -9.07 15.56 9.15
C LEU A 6 -10.57 15.49 9.43
N GLU A 7 -11.33 16.29 8.72
CA GLU A 7 -12.76 16.08 8.55
C GLU A 7 -12.96 15.17 7.33
N LEU A 8 -13.69 14.08 7.52
CA LEU A 8 -14.01 13.12 6.45
C LEU A 8 -15.46 13.32 6.02
N PRO A 9 -15.77 13.17 4.71
CA PRO A 9 -17.14 13.02 4.23
C PRO A 9 -17.85 11.85 4.93
N SER A 10 -19.17 11.91 5.04
CA SER A 10 -20.00 10.87 5.69
C SER A 10 -19.89 9.49 5.05
N GLU A 11 -19.46 9.44 3.80
CA GLU A 11 -19.35 8.21 3.00
C GLU A 11 -18.06 7.44 3.31
N ILE A 12 -17.04 8.12 3.86
CA ILE A 12 -15.71 7.53 4.07
C ILE A 12 -15.55 7.12 5.52
N THR A 13 -15.24 5.84 5.72
CA THR A 13 -14.95 5.33 7.06
C THR A 13 -13.51 5.67 7.48
N LEU A 14 -13.26 5.75 8.79
CA LEU A 14 -11.91 5.99 9.32
C LEU A 14 -10.91 4.91 8.87
N ASP A 15 -11.35 3.65 8.80
CA ASP A 15 -10.49 2.55 8.40
C ASP A 15 -10.16 2.58 6.90
N GLU A 16 -11.11 2.98 6.06
CA GLU A 16 -10.87 3.22 4.63
C GLU A 16 -9.89 4.37 4.42
N ALA A 17 -10.10 5.51 5.10
CA ALA A 17 -9.19 6.65 5.02
C ALA A 17 -7.77 6.29 5.48
N LYS A 18 -7.66 5.53 6.57
CA LYS A 18 -6.37 5.02 7.08
C LYS A 18 -5.70 4.09 6.08
N LEU A 19 -6.46 3.15 5.50
CA LEU A 19 -5.95 2.23 4.50
C LEU A 19 -5.41 2.99 3.28
N PHE A 20 -6.18 3.94 2.73
CA PHE A 20 -5.75 4.73 1.58
C PHE A 20 -4.51 5.57 1.86
N LEU A 21 -4.43 6.18 3.05
CA LEU A 21 -3.23 6.92 3.43
C LEU A 21 -2.00 6.00 3.49
N MET A 22 -2.12 4.81 4.10
CA MET A 22 -1.00 3.88 4.19
C MET A 22 -0.59 3.31 2.84
N ILE A 23 -1.56 3.00 1.97
CA ILE A 23 -1.31 2.63 0.57
C ILE A 23 -0.52 3.74 -0.12
N LYS A 24 -0.95 5.00 0.00
CA LYS A 24 -0.29 6.10 -0.72
C LYS A 24 1.11 6.37 -0.19
N LEU A 25 1.31 6.29 1.12
CA LEU A 25 2.63 6.46 1.73
C LEU A 25 3.59 5.30 1.40
N TYR A 26 3.07 4.10 1.21
CA TYR A 26 3.85 2.98 0.67
C TYR A 26 4.23 3.22 -0.79
N GLU A 27 3.26 3.57 -1.63
CA GLU A 27 3.44 3.79 -3.07
C GLU A 27 4.50 4.87 -3.36
N VAL A 28 4.54 5.94 -2.57
CA VAL A 28 5.52 7.03 -2.69
C VAL A 28 6.83 6.76 -1.92
N GLY A 29 7.04 5.53 -1.46
CA GLY A 29 8.29 5.06 -0.84
C GLY A 29 8.57 5.61 0.57
N LYS A 30 7.58 6.22 1.24
CA LYS A 30 7.74 6.77 2.60
C LYS A 30 7.58 5.71 3.69
N LEU A 31 6.86 4.64 3.38
CA LEU A 31 6.70 3.49 4.26
C LEU A 31 7.15 2.22 3.53
N SER A 32 7.85 1.35 4.25
CA SER A 32 8.01 -0.04 3.80
C SER A 32 6.67 -0.78 3.85
N LEU A 33 6.56 -1.89 3.11
CA LEU A 33 5.38 -2.76 3.13
C LEU A 33 4.95 -3.14 4.57
N GLY A 34 5.92 -3.46 5.42
CA GLY A 34 5.67 -3.82 6.82
C GLY A 34 5.14 -2.68 7.67
N GLN A 35 5.70 -1.49 7.51
CA GLN A 35 5.25 -0.30 8.24
C GLN A 35 3.84 0.09 7.82
N ALA A 36 3.57 0.12 6.50
CA ALA A 36 2.26 0.44 5.97
C ALA A 36 1.18 -0.55 6.43
N ALA A 37 1.48 -1.86 6.37
CA ALA A 37 0.59 -2.91 6.88
C ALA A 37 0.28 -2.73 8.37
N SER A 38 1.32 -2.55 9.20
CA SER A 38 1.16 -2.41 10.65
C SER A 38 0.37 -1.15 11.03
N LEU A 39 0.61 -0.03 10.35
CA LEU A 39 -0.10 1.23 10.60
C LEU A 39 -1.54 1.20 10.08
N ALA A 40 -1.80 0.44 9.03
CA ALA A 40 -3.15 0.20 8.51
C ALA A 40 -3.93 -0.83 9.35
N GLY A 41 -3.29 -1.57 10.25
CA GLY A 41 -3.92 -2.59 11.08
C GLY A 41 -4.05 -3.97 10.41
N TYR A 42 -3.21 -4.26 9.42
CA TYR A 42 -3.23 -5.51 8.66
C TYR A 42 -1.93 -6.31 8.84
N SER A 43 -2.00 -7.62 8.61
CA SER A 43 -0.80 -8.42 8.38
C SER A 43 -0.14 -8.02 7.06
N LYS A 44 1.17 -8.30 6.91
CA LYS A 44 1.89 -8.03 5.65
C LYS A 44 1.22 -8.69 4.44
N THR A 45 0.78 -9.94 4.57
CA THR A 45 0.12 -10.68 3.50
C THR A 45 -1.23 -10.06 3.14
N ALA A 46 -2.06 -9.73 4.13
CA ALA A 46 -3.36 -9.10 3.87
C ALA A 46 -3.20 -7.71 3.22
N PHE A 47 -2.21 -6.93 3.67
CA PHE A 47 -1.93 -5.64 3.05
C PHE A 47 -1.44 -5.79 1.60
N MET A 48 -0.62 -6.80 1.31
CA MET A 48 -0.18 -7.11 -0.06
C MET A 48 -1.36 -7.45 -0.98
N GLU A 49 -2.32 -8.25 -0.51
CA GLU A 49 -3.56 -8.53 -1.24
C GLU A 49 -4.37 -7.26 -1.51
N LEU A 50 -4.45 -6.34 -0.53
CA LEU A 50 -5.12 -5.06 -0.69
C LEU A 50 -4.42 -4.18 -1.74
N LEU A 51 -3.08 -4.10 -1.73
CA LEU A 51 -2.33 -3.38 -2.77
C LEU A 51 -2.68 -3.90 -4.16
N GLY A 52 -2.76 -5.22 -4.33
CA GLY A 52 -3.21 -5.85 -5.58
C GLY A 52 -4.64 -5.44 -5.99
N LYS A 53 -5.59 -5.44 -5.04
CA LYS A 53 -6.98 -4.99 -5.29
C LYS A 53 -7.05 -3.52 -5.73
N TYR A 54 -6.20 -2.67 -5.17
CA TYR A 54 -6.11 -1.25 -5.52
C TYR A 54 -5.14 -0.94 -6.68
N LYS A 55 -4.62 -1.97 -7.36
CA LYS A 55 -3.68 -1.86 -8.49
C LYS A 55 -2.42 -1.07 -8.16
N VAL A 56 -1.95 -1.16 -6.92
CA VAL A 56 -0.68 -0.58 -6.49
C VAL A 56 0.42 -1.61 -6.69
N PRO A 57 1.47 -1.32 -7.50
CA PRO A 57 2.57 -2.24 -7.72
C PRO A 57 3.25 -2.59 -6.41
N VAL A 58 3.43 -3.89 -6.15
CA VAL A 58 4.17 -4.40 -4.98
C VAL A 58 5.61 -4.74 -5.36
N PHE A 59 5.81 -5.09 -6.63
CA PHE A 59 7.10 -5.43 -7.20
C PHE A 59 7.45 -4.39 -8.25
N ASP A 60 8.58 -3.74 -8.06
CA ASP A 60 9.24 -3.01 -9.14
C ASP A 60 10.07 -4.05 -9.88
N TYR A 61 9.47 -4.75 -10.84
CA TYR A 61 10.23 -5.60 -11.77
C TYR A 61 10.80 -4.67 -12.83
N PRO A 62 12.12 -4.44 -12.87
CA PRO A 62 12.74 -3.78 -14.00
C PRO A 62 12.39 -4.58 -15.25
N ALA A 63 12.02 -3.91 -16.35
CA ALA A 63 11.66 -4.59 -17.60
C ALA A 63 12.75 -5.58 -18.07
N ALA A 64 14.01 -5.30 -17.74
CA ALA A 64 15.16 -6.17 -18.01
C ALA A 64 15.09 -7.55 -17.33
N ASP A 65 14.47 -7.65 -16.15
CA ASP A 65 14.35 -8.91 -15.42
C ASP A 65 13.19 -9.77 -15.97
N LEU A 66 12.14 -9.13 -16.49
CA LEU A 66 11.01 -9.82 -17.15
C LEU A 66 11.44 -10.49 -18.48
N GLU A 67 12.32 -9.85 -19.25
CA GLU A 67 12.84 -10.42 -20.51
C GLU A 67 13.67 -11.69 -20.29
N GLN A 68 14.33 -11.83 -19.15
CA GLN A 68 15.11 -13.02 -18.83
C GLN A 68 14.21 -14.20 -18.39
N GLU A 69 13.09 -13.94 -17.72
CA GLU A 69 12.16 -15.00 -17.30
C GLU A 69 11.20 -15.46 -18.42
N MET A 70 10.87 -14.58 -19.39
CA MET A 70 10.02 -14.93 -20.54
C MET A 70 10.75 -15.69 -21.65
N ASN A 71 12.08 -15.75 -21.62
CA ASN A 71 12.92 -16.44 -22.61
C ASN A 71 13.33 -17.87 -22.17
N LEU A 72 12.45 -18.59 -21.48
CA LEU A 72 12.60 -20.03 -21.20
C LEU A 72 12.37 -20.90 -22.44
#